data_AF-A0A956IX81-F1
#
_entry.id   AF-A0A956IX81-F1
#
_cell.length_a   1.000
_cell.length_b   1.000
_cell.length_c   1.000
_cell.angle_alpha   90.00
_cell.angle_beta   90.00
_cell.angle_gamma   90.00
#
_symmetry.space_group_name_H-M   'P 1'
#
loop_
_entity.id
_entity.type
_entity.pdbx_description
1 polymer ?
#
loop_
_entity_poly.entity_id
_entity_poly.type
_entity_poly.pdbx_seq_one_letter_code
_entity_poly.pdbx_strand_id
1 'polypeptide(L)'
;ASAPGDGDVAAPAPPGPPVDDVDELPELHGKTEADVAARFGEPTSRRSFTMSECCTEFQVELLNTYKPKSGHDDVEIHEWTWAFDGYALTVWFHRQGDAWVALDTCRYSDDVEF
;
A
#
# COMPACT_ATOMS: atom_id res chain seq x y z
N ALA A 1 38.82 -8.96 -12.82
CA ALA A 1 37.82 -7.90 -12.72
C ALA A 1 36.49 -8.50 -13.13
N SER A 2 35.60 -8.75 -12.17
CA SER A 2 34.27 -9.29 -12.45
C SER A 2 33.28 -8.14 -12.31
N ALA A 3 32.54 -7.83 -13.37
CA ALA A 3 31.44 -6.88 -13.33
C ALA A 3 30.26 -7.48 -12.53
N PRO A 4 29.53 -6.70 -11.73
CA PRO A 4 28.25 -7.15 -11.19
C PRO A 4 27.19 -7.05 -12.28
N GLY A 5 26.31 -8.06 -12.30
CA GLY A 5 25.30 -8.27 -13.33
C GLY A 5 24.18 -7.24 -13.30
N ASP A 6 23.64 -7.00 -14.49
CA ASP A 6 22.36 -6.36 -14.75
C ASP A 6 21.30 -6.85 -13.77
N GLY A 7 20.79 -5.91 -12.96
CA GLY A 7 19.59 -6.12 -12.18
C GLY A 7 18.41 -6.28 -13.12
N ASP A 8 17.69 -7.38 -12.95
CA ASP A 8 16.37 -7.60 -13.54
C ASP A 8 15.42 -6.55 -12.92
N VAL A 9 15.33 -5.39 -13.55
CA VAL A 9 14.30 -4.40 -13.24
C VAL A 9 13.00 -4.98 -13.75
N ALA A 10 12.18 -5.49 -12.82
CA ALA A 10 10.80 -5.84 -13.09
C ALA A 10 10.16 -4.68 -13.88
N ALA A 11 9.63 -5.00 -15.06
CA ALA A 11 8.98 -4.02 -15.91
C ALA A 11 7.86 -3.33 -15.12
N PRO A 12 7.70 -2.00 -15.22
CA PRO A 12 6.59 -1.32 -14.55
C PRO A 12 5.28 -1.90 -15.06
N ALA A 13 4.34 -2.17 -14.15
CA ALA A 13 2.96 -2.47 -14.51
C ALA A 13 2.44 -1.35 -15.44
N PRO A 14 1.56 -1.67 -16.40
CA PRO A 14 1.07 -0.68 -17.36
C PRO A 14 0.43 0.51 -16.61
N PRO A 15 0.63 1.75 -17.09
CA PRO A 15 0.01 2.91 -16.47
C PRO A 15 -1.51 2.72 -16.47
N GLY A 16 -2.12 2.83 -15.29
CA GLY A 16 -3.55 3.05 -15.17
C GLY A 16 -3.97 4.36 -15.85
N PRO A 17 -5.28 4.59 -16.05
CA PRO A 17 -5.74 5.90 -16.48
C PRO A 17 -5.28 6.98 -15.49
N PRO A 18 -5.05 8.23 -15.94
CA PRO A 18 -4.77 9.34 -15.04
C PRO A 18 -5.88 9.44 -14.00
N VAL A 19 -5.50 9.63 -12.74
CA VAL A 19 -6.43 9.89 -11.65
C VAL A 19 -6.47 11.38 -11.41
N ASP A 20 -7.63 11.99 -11.65
CA ASP A 20 -7.85 13.41 -11.34
C ASP A 20 -8.08 13.63 -9.83
N ASP A 21 -8.33 12.55 -9.07
CA ASP A 21 -8.72 12.55 -7.65
C ASP A 21 -8.09 11.38 -6.86
N VAL A 22 -8.35 11.33 -5.54
CA VAL A 22 -8.02 10.18 -4.68
C VAL A 22 -9.09 9.09 -4.84
N ASP A 23 -8.67 7.88 -5.21
CA ASP A 23 -9.53 6.72 -5.45
C ASP A 23 -9.15 5.52 -4.58
N GLU A 24 -10.14 4.71 -4.20
CA GLU A 24 -9.96 3.38 -3.63
C GLU A 24 -9.97 2.31 -4.75
N LEU A 25 -9.25 1.20 -4.54
CA LEU A 25 -9.26 -0.01 -5.37
C LEU A 25 -9.86 -1.20 -4.58
N PRO A 26 -11.20 -1.25 -4.42
CA PRO A 26 -11.86 -2.24 -3.57
C PRO A 26 -11.65 -3.68 -4.03
N GLU A 27 -11.26 -3.92 -5.28
CA GLU A 27 -10.94 -5.27 -5.75
C GLU A 27 -9.67 -5.88 -5.12
N LEU A 28 -8.85 -5.04 -4.48
CA LEU A 28 -7.66 -5.47 -3.75
C LEU A 28 -7.98 -5.90 -2.33
N HIS A 29 -9.13 -5.51 -1.75
CA HIS A 29 -9.47 -5.86 -0.38
C HIS A 29 -9.48 -7.37 -0.14
N GLY A 30 -8.81 -7.81 0.92
CA GLY A 30 -8.62 -9.22 1.26
C GLY A 30 -7.58 -9.96 0.43
N LYS A 31 -6.95 -9.34 -0.58
CA LYS A 31 -5.85 -9.94 -1.33
C LYS A 31 -4.59 -10.00 -0.48
N THR A 32 -3.80 -11.05 -0.66
CA THR A 32 -2.54 -11.19 0.08
C THR A 32 -1.47 -10.24 -0.47
N GLU A 33 -0.45 -9.94 0.32
CA GLU A 33 0.75 -9.24 -0.16
C GLU A 33 1.32 -9.86 -1.44
N ALA A 34 1.35 -11.20 -1.51
CA ALA A 34 1.82 -11.94 -2.68
C ALA A 34 0.92 -11.75 -3.91
N ASP A 35 -0.41 -11.73 -3.73
CA ASP A 35 -1.35 -11.47 -4.83
C ASP A 35 -1.19 -10.04 -5.38
N VAL A 36 -1.02 -9.06 -4.49
CA VAL A 36 -0.82 -7.65 -4.87
C VAL A 36 0.52 -7.48 -5.57
N ALA A 37 1.60 -8.06 -5.03
CA ALA A 37 2.92 -8.05 -5.66
C ALA A 37 2.92 -8.76 -7.02
N ALA A 38 2.17 -9.86 -7.18
CA ALA A 38 2.04 -10.54 -8.46
C ALA A 38 1.34 -9.67 -9.52
N ARG A 39 0.48 -8.72 -9.11
CA ARG A 39 -0.24 -7.80 -10.00
C ARG A 39 0.58 -6.56 -10.36
N PHE A 40 1.27 -5.96 -9.39
CA PHE A 40 1.92 -4.65 -9.56
C PHE A 40 3.45 -4.69 -9.53
N GLY A 41 4.05 -5.84 -9.24
CA GLY A 41 5.49 -5.97 -8.97
C GLY A 41 5.85 -5.58 -7.54
N GLU A 42 7.15 -5.42 -7.28
CA GLU A 42 7.64 -4.96 -5.98
C GLU A 42 7.25 -3.49 -5.73
N PRO A 43 6.83 -3.14 -4.50
CA PRO A 43 6.54 -1.76 -4.16
C PRO A 43 7.82 -0.92 -4.14
N THR A 44 7.66 0.36 -4.48
CA THR A 44 8.73 1.36 -4.41
C THR A 44 9.13 1.66 -2.97
N SER A 45 8.19 1.59 -2.03
CA SER A 45 8.46 1.71 -0.60
C SER A 45 7.63 0.75 0.25
N ARG A 46 8.18 0.37 1.40
CA ARG A 46 7.51 -0.42 2.43
C ARG A 46 7.75 0.21 3.78
N ARG A 47 6.72 0.26 4.61
CA ARG A 47 6.80 0.68 6.00
C ARG A 47 5.88 -0.21 6.84
N SER A 48 6.29 -0.48 8.07
CA SER A 48 5.41 -1.07 9.09
C SER A 48 5.20 -0.08 10.22
N PHE A 49 4.01 -0.06 10.79
CA PHE A 49 3.66 0.73 11.97
C PHE A 49 2.53 0.05 12.73
N THR A 50 2.36 0.39 14.01
CA THR A 50 1.21 -0.03 14.79
C THR A 50 0.09 1.02 14.75
N MET A 51 -1.17 0.65 14.96
CA MET A 51 -2.27 1.62 15.04
C MET A 51 -2.05 2.70 16.11
N SER A 52 -1.21 2.45 17.12
CA SER A 52 -0.79 3.47 18.10
C SER A 52 0.09 4.58 17.51
N GLU A 53 0.80 4.28 16.42
CA GLU A 53 1.68 5.18 15.65
C GLU A 53 0.97 5.78 14.41
N CYS A 54 -0.19 5.23 14.05
CA CYS A 54 -1.06 5.72 12.99
C CYS A 54 -1.59 7.14 13.30
N CYS A 55 -2.35 7.72 12.36
CA CYS A 55 -3.16 8.95 12.48
C CYS A 55 -2.57 10.20 11.80
N THR A 56 -1.87 10.04 10.68
CA THR A 56 -1.77 11.12 9.68
C THR A 56 -3.08 11.23 8.90
N GLU A 57 -3.31 12.35 8.21
CA GLU A 57 -4.48 12.51 7.31
C GLU A 57 -4.52 11.40 6.26
N PHE A 58 -3.35 11.02 5.74
CA PHE A 58 -3.21 9.93 4.78
C PHE A 58 -3.68 8.55 5.27
N GLN A 59 -3.65 8.30 6.58
CA GLN A 59 -3.95 6.99 7.18
C GLN A 59 -5.30 6.97 7.92
N VAL A 60 -6.09 8.06 7.82
CA VAL A 60 -7.28 8.26 8.65
C VAL A 60 -8.37 7.21 8.40
N GLU A 61 -8.48 6.69 7.16
CA GLU A 61 -9.49 5.69 6.79
C GLU A 61 -9.31 4.36 7.53
N LEU A 62 -8.09 4.04 7.99
CA LEU A 62 -7.83 2.86 8.82
C LEU A 62 -8.64 2.87 10.13
N LEU A 63 -9.02 4.06 10.62
CA LEU A 63 -9.82 4.23 11.84
C LEU A 63 -11.28 3.76 11.68
N ASN A 64 -11.76 3.58 10.45
CA ASN A 64 -13.08 2.99 10.19
C ASN A 64 -13.13 1.52 10.65
N THR A 65 -12.03 0.80 10.46
CA THR A 65 -11.87 -0.60 10.91
C THR A 65 -11.32 -0.66 12.32
N TYR A 66 -10.22 0.06 12.59
CA TYR A 66 -9.51 0.04 13.86
C TYR A 66 -9.78 1.31 14.67
N LYS A 67 -10.95 1.36 15.29
CA LYS A 67 -11.38 2.52 16.07
C LYS A 67 -10.45 2.82 17.26
N PRO A 68 -10.10 4.09 17.51
CA PRO A 68 -9.31 4.49 18.67
C PRO A 68 -9.94 3.99 19.98
N LYS A 69 -9.10 3.68 20.98
CA LYS A 69 -9.52 3.24 22.33
C LYS A 69 -10.33 1.94 22.36
N SER A 70 -10.28 1.15 21.28
CA SER A 70 -10.95 -0.15 21.19
C SER A 70 -10.01 -1.33 21.46
N GLY A 71 -8.79 -1.07 21.96
CA GLY A 71 -7.78 -2.10 22.23
C GLY A 71 -7.06 -2.59 20.96
N HIS A 72 -7.02 -1.76 19.91
CA HIS A 72 -6.36 -2.08 18.65
C HIS A 72 -4.98 -1.42 18.52
N ASP A 73 -4.46 -0.80 19.57
CA ASP A 73 -3.25 0.03 19.53
C ASP A 73 -2.02 -0.76 19.04
N ASP A 74 -1.94 -2.05 19.37
CA ASP A 74 -0.85 -2.95 18.98
C ASP A 74 -1.07 -3.64 17.61
N VAL A 75 -2.15 -3.32 16.89
CA VAL A 75 -2.37 -3.88 15.55
C VAL A 75 -1.30 -3.34 14.61
N GLU A 76 -0.47 -4.23 14.10
CA GLU A 76 0.54 -3.91 13.08
C GLU A 76 -0.10 -3.81 11.69
N ILE A 77 0.33 -2.79 10.96
CA ILE A 77 -0.06 -2.48 9.59
C ILE A 77 1.19 -2.45 8.72
N HIS A 78 1.12 -3.07 7.55
CA HIS A 78 2.11 -2.91 6.50
C HIS A 78 1.59 -1.93 5.45
N GLU A 79 2.33 -0.86 5.20
CA GLU A 79 2.05 0.14 4.18
C GLU A 79 3.02 -0.07 3.02
N TRP A 80 2.49 -0.41 1.85
CA TRP A 80 3.27 -0.60 0.63
C TRP A 80 2.83 0.42 -0.40
N THR A 81 3.78 1.12 -1.02
CA THR A 81 3.49 2.12 -2.04
C THR A 81 4.20 1.79 -3.35
N TRP A 82 3.48 1.91 -4.46
CA TRP A 82 4.00 1.87 -5.82
C TRP A 82 3.90 3.26 -6.43
N ALA A 83 5.00 3.76 -6.99
CA ALA A 83 5.00 4.96 -7.81
C ALA A 83 4.91 4.57 -9.30
N PHE A 84 3.95 5.16 -10.00
CA PHE A 84 3.77 5.03 -11.45
C PHE A 84 3.95 6.39 -12.12
N ASP A 85 3.92 6.43 -13.45
CA ASP A 85 3.95 7.70 -14.18
C ASP A 85 2.61 8.43 -14.00
N GLY A 86 2.59 9.48 -13.19
CA GLY A 86 1.44 10.36 -12.96
C GLY A 86 0.53 9.98 -11.80
N TYR A 87 0.85 8.94 -11.03
CA TYR A 87 0.11 8.58 -9.82
C TYR A 87 0.89 7.60 -8.92
N ALA A 88 0.47 7.52 -7.67
CA ALA A 88 0.89 6.50 -6.72
C ALA A 88 -0.29 5.64 -6.24
N LEU A 89 0.01 4.42 -5.82
CA LEU A 89 -0.91 3.51 -5.13
C LEU A 89 -0.28 3.10 -3.80
N THR A 90 -0.97 3.35 -2.70
CA THR A 90 -0.65 2.81 -1.39
C THR A 90 -1.69 1.76 -1.00
N VAL A 91 -1.20 0.63 -0.48
CA VAL A 91 -2.04 -0.44 0.08
C VAL A 91 -1.61 -0.68 1.51
N TRP A 92 -2.59 -0.67 2.42
CA TRP A 92 -2.39 -1.03 3.82
C TRP A 92 -2.84 -2.46 4.04
N PHE A 93 -1.95 -3.29 4.57
CA PHE A 93 -2.24 -4.68 4.92
C PHE A 93 -2.33 -4.83 6.43
N HIS A 94 -3.22 -5.71 6.85
CA HIS A 94 -3.33 -6.15 8.23
C HIS A 94 -3.29 -7.67 8.31
N ARG A 95 -3.04 -8.19 9.50
CA ARG A 95 -2.97 -9.64 9.72
C ARG A 95 -4.36 -10.23 9.96
N GLN A 96 -4.78 -11.16 9.09
CA GLN A 96 -5.92 -12.04 9.29
C GLN A 96 -5.45 -13.49 9.36
N GLY A 97 -5.44 -14.05 10.57
CA GLY A 97 -4.86 -15.38 10.82
C GLY A 97 -3.35 -15.39 10.54
N ASP A 98 -2.94 -16.25 9.61
CA ASP A 98 -1.53 -16.41 9.23
C ASP A 98 -1.14 -15.59 7.98
N ALA A 99 -2.06 -14.78 7.44
CA ALA A 99 -1.83 -14.01 6.22
C ALA A 99 -1.93 -12.50 6.46
N TRP A 100 -1.10 -11.76 5.73
CA TRP A 100 -1.24 -10.31 5.53
C TRP A 100 -2.16 -10.08 4.35
N VAL A 101 -3.28 -9.41 4.58
CA VAL A 101 -4.28 -9.13 3.56
C VAL A 101 -4.55 -7.63 3.47
N ALA A 102 -4.82 -7.15 2.28
CA ALA A 102 -5.10 -5.74 2.04
C ALA A 102 -6.39 -5.36 2.78
N LEU A 103 -6.26 -4.37 3.64
CA LEU A 103 -7.32 -3.78 4.44
C LEU A 103 -7.96 -2.61 3.70
N ASP A 104 -7.12 -1.75 3.14
CA ASP A 104 -7.54 -0.49 2.52
C ASP A 104 -6.52 -0.08 1.44
N THR A 105 -6.93 0.81 0.55
CA THR A 105 -6.13 1.25 -0.59
C THR A 105 -6.36 2.73 -0.90
N CYS A 106 -5.30 3.41 -1.35
CA CYS A 106 -5.37 4.80 -1.76
C CYS A 106 -4.54 4.98 -3.03
N ARG A 107 -5.20 5.32 -4.13
CA ARG A 107 -4.58 5.70 -5.39
C ARG A 107 -4.76 7.20 -5.58
N TYR A 108 -3.69 7.92 -5.87
CA TYR A 108 -3.70 9.38 -5.89
C TYR A 108 -2.70 9.90 -6.91
N SER A 109 -3.01 11.06 -7.52
CA SER A 109 -2.07 11.74 -8.42
C SER A 109 -0.81 12.17 -7.66
N ASP A 110 0.32 12.23 -8.36
CA ASP A 110 1.58 12.73 -7.80
C ASP A 110 1.51 14.20 -7.35
N ASP A 111 0.50 14.95 -7.81
CA ASP A 111 0.25 16.34 -7.43
C ASP A 111 -0.58 16.49 -6.14
N VAL A 112 -1.05 15.38 -5.54
CA VAL A 112 -1.87 15.40 -4.32
C VAL A 112 -0.99 15.44 -3.06
N GLU A 113 -1.30 16.37 -2.15
CA GLU A 113 -0.68 16.47 -0.82
C GLU A 113 -1.69 16.04 0.26
N PHE A 114 -1.21 15.33 1.29
CA PHE A 114 -1.97 14.86 2.46
C PHE A 114 -1.37 15.38 3.77
#